data_AF-A0A0H1AR45-F1
#
_entry.id   AF-A0A0H1AR45-F1
#
_cell.length_a   1.000
_cell.length_b   1.000
_cell.length_c   1.000
_cell.angle_alpha   90.00
_cell.angle_beta   90.00
_cell.angle_gamma   90.00
#
_symmetry.space_group_name_H-M   'P 1'
#
loop_
_entity.id
_entity.type
_entity.pdbx_description
1 polymer ?
#
loop_
_entity_poly.entity_id
_entity_poly.type
_entity_poly.pdbx_seq_one_letter_code
_entity_poly.pdbx_strand_id
1 'polypeptide(L)'
;MGRHLPSFGISLDQVDRFDSLIRLIVAQGDVLSSVDPRQLEADSVPALGDAIYEAGVALRTLMEQVGEQALQDADATAGTKPG
;
A
#
# COMPACT_ATOMS: atom_id res chain seq x y z
N MET A 1 3.60 15.24 29.22
CA MET A 1 4.35 14.91 27.98
C MET A 1 3.33 14.62 26.88
N GLY A 2 3.11 15.57 25.97
CA GLY A 2 2.23 15.36 24.82
C GLY A 2 2.91 14.42 23.83
N ARG A 3 2.23 13.34 23.45
CA ARG A 3 2.75 12.38 22.48
C ARG A 3 2.62 13.03 21.09
N HIS A 4 3.71 13.54 20.54
CA HIS A 4 3.74 13.93 19.13
C HIS A 4 3.62 12.65 18.30
N LEU A 5 2.50 12.48 17.61
CA LEU A 5 2.39 11.46 16.59
C LEU A 5 3.22 11.93 15.39
N PRO A 6 4.13 11.11 14.86
CA PRO A 6 4.88 11.47 13.66
C PRO A 6 3.92 11.71 12.49
N SER A 7 4.11 12.83 11.77
CA SER A 7 3.41 13.12 10.51
C SER A 7 4.28 12.67 9.34
N PHE A 8 3.68 11.88 8.44
CA PHE A 8 4.36 11.35 7.26
C PHE A 8 3.76 11.96 5.99
N GLY A 9 4.60 12.19 4.99
CA GLY A 9 4.16 12.61 3.65
C GLY A 9 3.85 11.40 2.78
N ILE A 10 2.66 11.36 2.18
CA ILE A 10 2.29 10.37 1.16
C ILE A 10 2.05 11.09 -0.17
N SER A 11 2.59 10.55 -1.27
CA SER A 11 2.34 11.06 -2.61
C SER A 11 1.02 10.51 -3.18
N LEU A 12 0.41 11.22 -4.13
CA LEU A 12 -0.81 10.75 -4.79
C LEU A 12 -0.58 9.43 -5.55
N ASP A 13 0.57 9.28 -6.20
CA ASP A 13 0.98 8.02 -6.86
C ASP A 13 1.06 6.84 -5.87
N GLN A 14 1.55 7.08 -4.65
CA GLN A 14 1.57 6.05 -3.60
C GLN A 14 0.16 5.68 -3.12
N VAL A 15 -0.77 6.65 -3.06
CA VAL A 15 -2.19 6.37 -2.75
C VAL A 15 -2.84 5.54 -3.85
N ASP A 16 -2.62 5.90 -5.11
CA ASP A 16 -3.17 5.16 -6.26
C ASP A 16 -2.62 3.74 -6.31
N ARG A 17 -1.32 3.57 -6.06
CA ARG A 17 -0.67 2.25 -5.98
C ARG A 17 -1.20 1.43 -4.80
N PHE A 18 -1.45 2.05 -3.65
CA PHE A 18 -2.06 1.40 -2.50
C PHE A 18 -3.48 0.87 -2.85
N ASP A 19 -4.33 1.72 -3.42
CA ASP A 19 -5.70 1.34 -3.83
C ASP A 19 -5.67 0.18 -4.85
N SER A 20 -4.78 0.26 -5.85
CA SER A 20 -4.62 -0.80 -6.85
C SER A 20 -4.21 -2.14 -6.23
N LEU A 21 -3.29 -2.14 -5.26
CA LEU A 21 -2.84 -3.36 -4.58
C LEU A 21 -3.97 -3.99 -3.75
N ILE A 22 -4.73 -3.17 -3.02
CA ILE A 22 -5.87 -3.66 -2.24
C ILE A 22 -6.94 -4.27 -3.15
N ARG A 23 -7.27 -3.61 -4.26
CA ARG A 23 -8.25 -4.14 -5.23
C ARG A 23 -7.80 -5.46 -5.84
N LEU A 24 -6.51 -5.60 -6.14
CA LEU A 24 -5.95 -6.84 -6.68
C LEU A 24 -6.11 -8.00 -5.68
N ILE A 25 -5.75 -7.76 -4.41
CA ILE A 25 -5.90 -8.76 -3.34
C ILE A 25 -7.37 -9.18 -3.18
N VAL A 26 -8.29 -8.21 -3.17
CA VAL A 26 -9.74 -8.49 -3.05
C VAL A 26 -10.24 -9.30 -4.24
N ALA A 27 -9.88 -8.93 -5.47
CA ALA A 27 -10.32 -9.63 -6.67
C ALA A 27 -9.83 -11.10 -6.68
N GLN A 28 -8.57 -11.32 -6.28
CA GLN A 28 -8.00 -12.68 -6.23
C GLN A 28 -8.59 -13.50 -5.08
N GLY A 29 -8.82 -12.88 -3.92
CA GLY A 29 -9.50 -13.52 -2.79
C GLY A 29 -10.95 -13.90 -3.10
N ASP A 30 -11.67 -13.07 -3.87
CA ASP A 30 -13.04 -13.36 -4.30
C ASP A 30 -13.10 -14.61 -5.18
N VAL A 31 -12.18 -14.75 -6.14
CA VAL A 31 -12.05 -15.96 -6.97
C VAL A 31 -11.80 -17.20 -6.10
N LEU A 32 -10.90 -17.11 -5.12
CA LEU A 32 -10.61 -18.23 -4.23
C LEU A 32 -11.81 -18.62 -3.34
N SER A 33 -12.64 -17.64 -2.96
CA SER A 33 -13.79 -17.84 -2.07
C SER A 33 -15.06 -18.29 -2.80
N SER A 34 -15.20 -17.94 -4.08
CA SER A 34 -16.43 -18.15 -4.87
C SER A 34 -16.38 -19.40 -5.75
N VAL A 35 -15.19 -19.85 -6.14
CA VAL A 35 -15.04 -20.99 -7.06
C VAL A 35 -14.79 -22.28 -6.26
N ASP A 36 -15.51 -23.34 -6.62
CA ASP A 36 -15.24 -24.67 -6.06
C ASP A 36 -13.81 -25.09 -6.47
N PRO A 37 -12.93 -25.45 -5.52
CA PRO A 37 -11.56 -25.83 -5.83
C PRO A 37 -11.45 -27.03 -6.77
N ARG A 38 -12.51 -27.83 -6.94
CA ARG A 38 -12.58 -28.92 -7.94
C ARG A 38 -12.80 -28.43 -9.37
N GLN A 39 -13.16 -27.17 -9.55
CA GLN A 39 -13.32 -26.50 -10.84
C GLN A 39 -12.09 -25.66 -11.23
N LEU A 40 -11.10 -25.55 -10.34
CA LEU A 40 -9.82 -24.91 -10.64
C LEU A 40 -8.84 -25.93 -11.23
N GLU A 41 -8.08 -25.49 -12.22
CA GLU A 41 -6.88 -26.21 -12.66
C GLU A 41 -5.89 -26.33 -11.48
N ALA A 42 -5.14 -27.44 -11.42
CA ALA A 42 -4.30 -27.78 -10.27
C ALA A 42 -3.33 -26.66 -9.83
N ASP A 43 -2.84 -25.87 -10.78
CA ASP A 43 -1.87 -24.79 -10.55
C ASP A 43 -2.52 -23.43 -10.27
N SER A 44 -3.85 -23.32 -10.38
CA SER A 44 -4.57 -22.05 -10.22
C SER A 44 -4.61 -21.57 -8.76
N VAL A 45 -4.76 -22.48 -7.80
CA VAL A 45 -4.76 -22.11 -6.37
C VAL A 45 -3.38 -21.61 -5.91
N PRO A 46 -2.25 -22.30 -6.21
CA PRO A 46 -0.92 -21.76 -5.96
C PRO A 46 -0.68 -20.41 -6.64
N ALA A 47 -1.03 -20.27 -7.92
CA ALA A 47 -0.80 -19.02 -8.66
C ALA A 47 -1.58 -17.83 -8.08
N LEU A 48 -2.83 -18.04 -7.62
CA LEU A 48 -3.62 -17.01 -6.94
C LEU A 48 -3.00 -16.65 -5.57
N GLY A 49 -2.53 -17.65 -4.82
CA GLY A 49 -1.85 -17.43 -3.54
C GLY A 49 -0.55 -16.62 -3.69
N ASP A 50 0.28 -16.96 -4.67
CA ASP A 50 1.52 -16.24 -4.99
C ASP A 50 1.23 -14.78 -5.37
N ALA A 51 0.20 -14.55 -6.20
CA ALA A 51 -0.16 -13.20 -6.61
C ALA A 51 -0.67 -12.32 -5.45
N ILE A 52 -1.44 -12.90 -4.51
CA ILE A 52 -1.87 -12.22 -3.28
C ILE A 52 -0.65 -11.90 -2.40
N TYR A 53 0.26 -12.86 -2.24
CA TYR A 53 1.47 -12.68 -1.44
C TYR A 53 2.35 -11.56 -1.98
N GLU A 54 2.64 -11.55 -3.28
CA GLU A 54 3.43 -10.50 -3.93
C GLU A 54 2.78 -9.12 -3.79
N ALA A 55 1.44 -9.04 -3.92
CA ALA A 55 0.72 -7.80 -3.67
C ALA A 55 0.84 -7.32 -2.22
N GLY A 56 0.81 -8.24 -1.25
CA GLY A 56 1.05 -7.94 0.17
C GLY A 56 2.46 -7.47 0.47
N VAL A 57 3.48 -8.06 -0.17
CA VAL A 57 4.88 -7.60 -0.07
C VAL A 57 5.02 -6.19 -0.63
N ALA A 58 4.46 -5.93 -1.82
CA ALA A 58 4.50 -4.62 -2.44
C ALA A 58 3.82 -3.54 -1.57
N LEU A 59 2.70 -3.90 -0.92
CA LEU A 59 1.99 -3.03 0.01
C LEU A 59 2.85 -2.69 1.24
N ARG A 60 3.52 -3.69 1.80
CA ARG A 60 4.43 -3.51 2.93
C ARG A 60 5.59 -2.59 2.58
N THR A 61 6.25 -2.80 1.43
CA THR A 61 7.34 -1.93 0.97
C THR A 61 6.87 -0.49 0.76
N LEU A 62 5.67 -0.29 0.22
CA LEU A 62 5.10 1.06 0.07
C LEU A 62 4.87 1.72 1.43
N MET A 63 4.38 0.99 2.43
CA MET A 63 4.20 1.50 3.79
C MET A 63 5.53 1.81 4.49
N GLU A 64 6.57 1.01 4.26
CA GLU A 64 7.92 1.28 4.74
C GLU A 64 8.47 2.58 4.11
N GLN A 65 8.28 2.79 2.81
CA GLN A 65 8.64 4.04 2.13
C GLN A 65 7.91 5.26 2.71
N VAL A 66 6.61 5.14 2.98
CA VAL A 66 5.83 6.21 3.65
C VAL A 66 6.36 6.48 5.06
N GLY A 67 6.76 5.45 5.80
CA GLY A 67 7.37 5.61 7.12
C GLY A 67 8.73 6.33 7.10
N GLU A 68 9.45 6.30 5.98
CA GLU A 68 10.71 7.03 5.79
C GLU A 68 10.49 8.48 5.31
N GLN A 69 9.29 8.81 4.79
CA GLN A 69 8.93 10.14 4.32
C GLN A 69 8.55 11.06 5.48
N ALA A 70 9.53 11.80 6.01
CA ALA A 70 9.27 12.89 6.93
C ALA A 70 8.43 13.97 6.23
N LEU A 71 7.28 14.32 6.82
CA LEU A 71 6.57 15.53 6.42
C LEU A 71 7.42 16.71 6.88
N GLN A 72 8.22 17.29 5.98
CA GLN A 72 8.93 18.52 6.29
C GLN A 72 7.87 19.54 6.69
N ASP A 73 7.90 19.98 7.95
CA ASP A 73 6.94 20.95 8.48
C ASP A 73 6.80 22.08 7.46
N ALA A 74 5.59 22.21 6.89
CA ALA A 74 5.25 23.22 5.89
C ALA A 74 5.32 24.67 6.42
N ASP A 75 5.97 24.87 7.57
CA ASP A 75 6.12 26.13 8.29
C ASP A 75 7.51 26.77 8.10
N ALA A 76 8.50 26.06 7.55
CA ALA A 76 9.86 26.61 7.42
C ALA A 76 10.07 27.55 6.20
N THR A 77 9.08 27.71 5.30
CA THR A 77 9.26 28.52 4.07
C THR A 77 8.31 29.72 3.94
N ALA A 78 7.44 29.97 4.92
CA ALA A 78 6.55 31.15 4.91
C ALA A 78 7.13 32.40 5.60
N GLY A 79 8.38 32.36 6.10
CA GLY A 79 8.89 33.35 7.06
C GLY A 79 10.14 34.16 6.67
N THR A 80 10.76 33.97 5.51
CA THR A 80 11.99 34.72 5.17
C THR A 80 11.98 35.18 3.73
N LYS A 81 11.35 36.35 3.49
CA LYS A 81 11.76 37.23 2.39
C LYS A 81 12.84 38.18 2.91
N PRO A 82 14.10 38.08 2.46
CA PRO A 82 15.05 39.19 2.56
C PRO A 82 14.89 40.09 1.32
N GLY A 83 14.79 41.40 1.52
CA GLY A 83 14.76 42.42 0.46
C GLY A 83 13.53 43.29 0.49
#